data_AF-A0A820ZSU2-F1
#
_entry.id   AF-A0A820ZSU2-F1
#
_cell.length_a   1.000
_cell.length_b   1.000
_cell.length_c   1.000
_cell.angle_alpha   90.00
_cell.angle_beta   90.00
_cell.angle_gamma   90.00
#
_symmetry.space_group_name_H-M   'P 1'
#
loop_
_entity.id
_entity.type
_entity.pdbx_description
1 polymer ?
#
loop_
_entity_poly.entity_id
_entity_poly.type
_entity_poly.pdbx_seq_one_letter_code
_entity_poly.pdbx_strand_id
1 'polypeptide(L)'
;MKSMKEHLDVLYKYRQIEPICKQLAKATRACDHDSIPMSFVPQQCTSDTAFNEKNLDRLPAAYMYSVIFKDIILEIDDDGEKSMNTLVQFCRQQGKIPETEISEFKREYRERSPVWWYTEQMFLFGMLNHALRMLDMEVMTKLGFFIRHLHIQLKELHREQLVDFQTVLTVYRGQGMSKEDFQKLLDSEGGLLSFNNFLSTSKRPFTYFVSLFESV
;
A
#
# COMPACT_ATOMS: atom_id res chain seq x y z
N MET A 1 -29.99 26.77 32.41
CA MET A 1 -28.69 26.31 32.94
C MET A 1 -28.42 24.82 32.77
N LYS A 2 -29.41 23.91 32.93
CA LYS A 2 -29.20 22.45 32.80
C LYS A 2 -28.71 22.00 31.41
N SER A 3 -29.32 22.56 30.35
CA SER A 3 -28.97 22.27 28.94
C SER A 3 -27.55 22.70 28.52
N MET A 4 -27.00 23.76 29.12
CA MET A 4 -25.64 24.24 28.77
C MET A 4 -24.56 23.33 29.36
N LYS A 5 -24.83 22.74 30.53
CA LYS A 5 -23.93 21.78 31.20
C LYS A 5 -23.86 20.45 30.44
N GLU A 6 -24.99 19.96 29.97
CA GLU A 6 -25.06 18.74 29.14
C GLU A 6 -24.33 18.92 27.80
N HIS A 7 -24.44 20.09 27.16
CA HIS A 7 -23.65 20.39 25.95
C HIS A 7 -22.14 20.47 26.23
N LEU A 8 -21.72 21.07 27.33
CA LEU A 8 -20.32 21.11 27.73
C LEU A 8 -19.75 19.71 28.04
N ASP A 9 -20.53 18.83 28.68
CA ASP A 9 -20.12 17.45 28.97
C ASP A 9 -19.98 16.59 27.70
N VAL A 10 -20.86 16.79 26.70
CA VAL A 10 -20.74 16.12 25.39
C VAL A 10 -19.50 16.62 24.63
N LEU A 11 -19.27 17.93 24.58
CA LEU A 11 -18.09 18.52 23.94
C LEU A 11 -16.79 18.09 24.63
N TYR A 12 -16.81 17.98 25.97
CA TYR A 12 -15.68 17.51 26.75
C TYR A 12 -15.37 16.03 26.47
N LYS A 13 -16.39 15.16 26.40
CA LYS A 13 -16.22 13.76 26.00
C LYS A 13 -15.68 13.62 24.58
N TYR A 14 -16.18 14.41 23.63
CA TYR A 14 -15.68 14.42 22.24
C TYR A 14 -14.19 14.81 22.17
N ARG A 15 -13.76 15.82 22.94
CA ARG A 15 -12.34 16.22 23.02
C ARG A 15 -11.42 15.13 23.59
N GLN A 16 -11.93 14.23 24.42
CA GLN A 16 -11.13 13.13 24.98
C GLN A 16 -11.04 11.92 24.03
N ILE A 17 -12.05 11.73 23.17
CA ILE A 17 -12.10 10.63 22.21
C ILE A 17 -11.20 10.90 21.00
N GLU A 18 -11.12 12.15 20.53
CA GLU A 18 -10.34 12.50 19.34
C GLU A 18 -8.84 12.12 19.43
N PRO A 19 -8.13 12.38 20.54
CA PRO A 19 -6.77 11.88 20.74
C PRO A 19 -6.68 10.35 20.71
N ILE A 20 -7.66 9.65 21.27
CA ILE A 20 -7.70 8.18 21.30
C ILE A 20 -7.90 7.64 19.89
N CYS A 21 -8.87 8.16 19.14
CA CYS A 21 -9.09 7.81 17.73
C CYS A 21 -7.84 8.08 16.89
N LYS A 22 -7.16 9.21 17.10
CA LYS A 22 -5.91 9.53 16.40
C LYS A 22 -4.80 8.54 16.72
N GLN A 23 -4.69 8.10 17.97
CA GLN A 23 -3.70 7.10 18.38
C GLN A 23 -4.05 5.70 17.86
N LEU A 24 -5.33 5.32 17.87
CA LEU A 24 -5.82 4.08 17.27
C LEU A 24 -5.53 4.06 15.76
N ALA A 25 -5.88 5.13 15.04
CA ALA A 25 -5.59 5.25 13.61
C ALA A 25 -4.08 5.20 13.29
N LYS A 26 -3.23 5.67 14.20
CA LYS A 26 -1.76 5.49 14.07
C LYS A 26 -1.34 4.05 14.35
N ALA A 27 -1.90 3.41 15.37
CA ALA A 27 -1.60 2.03 15.71
C ALA A 27 -2.03 1.05 14.61
N THR A 28 -3.21 1.25 14.02
CA THR A 28 -3.68 0.47 12.87
C THR A 28 -2.72 0.60 11.69
N ARG A 29 -2.26 1.82 11.37
CA ARG A 29 -1.27 2.06 10.31
C ARG A 29 0.08 1.39 10.60
N ALA A 30 0.55 1.45 11.83
CA ALA A 30 1.77 0.75 12.23
C ALA A 30 1.61 -0.76 12.03
N CYS A 31 0.48 -1.35 12.43
CA CYS A 31 0.17 -2.76 12.23
C CYS A 31 0.17 -3.16 10.75
N ASP A 32 -0.46 -2.36 9.89
CA ASP A 32 -0.48 -2.61 8.44
C ASP A 32 0.92 -2.51 7.82
N HIS A 33 1.73 -1.52 8.25
CA HIS A 33 3.11 -1.38 7.81
C HIS A 33 3.99 -2.56 8.24
N ASP A 34 3.86 -3.00 9.49
CA ASP A 34 4.64 -4.09 10.07
C ASP A 34 4.28 -5.45 9.48
N SER A 35 3.12 -5.55 8.81
CA SER A 35 2.63 -6.78 8.21
C SER A 35 2.99 -6.94 6.73
N ILE A 36 3.78 -6.04 6.14
CA ILE A 36 4.13 -6.13 4.72
C ILE A 36 5.03 -7.36 4.49
N PRO A 37 4.62 -8.33 3.65
CA PRO A 37 5.42 -9.49 3.35
C PRO A 37 6.65 -9.07 2.57
N MET A 38 7.80 -9.63 2.97
CA MET A 38 9.09 -9.42 2.35
C MET A 38 9.59 -10.71 1.74
N SER A 39 10.10 -10.61 0.51
CA SER A 39 10.80 -11.70 -0.16
C SER A 39 12.28 -11.37 -0.24
N PHE A 40 13.11 -12.30 0.21
CA PHE A 40 14.57 -12.16 0.22
C PHE A 40 15.15 -13.05 -0.89
N VAL A 41 15.89 -12.46 -1.82
CA VAL A 41 16.54 -13.16 -2.91
C VAL A 41 18.05 -13.07 -2.69
N PRO A 42 18.74 -14.16 -2.32
CA PRO A 42 20.17 -14.13 -2.06
C PRO A 42 21.00 -13.69 -3.28
N GLN A 43 22.14 -13.05 -3.04
CA GLN A 43 23.05 -12.55 -4.10
C GLN A 43 23.46 -13.61 -5.13
N GLN A 44 23.54 -14.87 -4.70
CA GLN A 44 23.89 -16.02 -5.55
C GLN A 44 22.87 -16.25 -6.69
N CYS A 45 21.64 -15.77 -6.52
CA CYS A 45 20.59 -15.85 -7.54
C CYS A 45 20.58 -14.63 -8.48
N THR A 46 21.39 -13.60 -8.23
CA THR A 46 21.31 -12.29 -8.90
C THR A 46 22.59 -11.89 -9.63
N SER A 47 23.68 -12.66 -9.52
CA SER A 47 24.92 -12.41 -10.26
C SER A 47 24.80 -12.85 -11.73
N ASP A 48 25.21 -11.99 -12.67
CA ASP A 48 25.17 -12.23 -14.13
C ASP A 48 25.89 -13.52 -14.58
N THR A 49 26.87 -14.00 -13.82
CA THR A 49 27.57 -15.27 -14.05
C THR A 49 26.77 -16.52 -13.64
N ALA A 50 25.58 -16.33 -13.06
CA ALA A 50 24.69 -17.37 -12.55
C ALA A 50 23.27 -17.32 -13.13
N PHE A 51 23.05 -16.68 -14.29
CA PHE A 51 21.95 -17.04 -15.21
C PHE A 51 22.20 -18.42 -15.86
N ASN A 52 22.65 -19.38 -15.05
CA ASN A 52 22.46 -20.79 -15.36
C ASN A 52 20.99 -21.07 -15.07
N GLU A 53 20.28 -21.66 -16.03
CA GLU A 53 18.86 -22.08 -15.95
C GLU A 53 18.49 -22.85 -14.66
N LYS A 54 19.48 -23.31 -13.90
CA LYS A 54 19.36 -24.03 -12.62
C LYS A 54 18.89 -23.21 -11.40
N ASN A 55 18.76 -21.88 -11.50
CA ASN A 55 18.41 -21.04 -10.34
C ASN A 55 17.04 -20.32 -10.44
N LEU A 56 16.31 -20.42 -11.56
CA LEU A 56 14.97 -19.82 -11.66
C LEU A 56 13.97 -20.44 -10.66
N ASP A 57 14.12 -21.73 -10.37
CA ASP A 57 13.28 -22.48 -9.42
C ASP A 57 13.46 -22.03 -7.95
N ARG A 58 14.36 -21.07 -7.68
CA ARG A 58 14.69 -20.57 -6.34
C ARG A 58 14.05 -19.23 -6.01
N LEU A 59 13.36 -18.60 -6.96
CA LEU A 59 12.66 -17.35 -6.69
C LEU A 59 11.45 -17.60 -5.77
N PRO A 60 11.21 -16.76 -4.75
CA PRO A 60 10.01 -16.87 -3.93
C PRO A 60 8.75 -16.79 -4.81
N ALA A 61 7.85 -17.75 -4.68
CA ALA A 61 6.63 -17.81 -5.50
C ALA A 61 5.81 -16.52 -5.40
N ALA A 62 5.75 -15.92 -4.20
CA ALA A 62 5.10 -14.63 -3.95
C ALA A 62 5.65 -13.51 -4.84
N TYR A 63 6.97 -13.43 -5.02
CA TYR A 63 7.61 -12.46 -5.91
C TYR A 63 7.19 -12.69 -7.37
N MET A 64 7.28 -13.93 -7.84
CA MET A 64 6.88 -14.27 -9.21
C MET A 64 5.43 -13.92 -9.50
N TYR A 65 4.50 -14.25 -8.58
CA TYR A 65 3.09 -13.91 -8.72
C TYR A 65 2.86 -12.40 -8.75
N SER A 66 3.53 -11.64 -7.88
CA SER A 66 3.39 -10.19 -7.87
C SER A 66 3.94 -9.53 -9.14
N VAL A 67 5.06 -10.02 -9.70
CA VAL A 67 5.61 -9.53 -10.97
C VAL A 67 4.65 -9.83 -12.12
N ILE A 68 4.23 -11.09 -12.28
CA ILE A 68 3.30 -11.49 -13.35
C ILE A 68 1.98 -10.73 -13.24
N PHE A 69 1.45 -10.59 -12.03
CA PHE A 69 0.21 -9.83 -11.80
C PHE A 69 0.37 -8.36 -12.16
N LYS A 70 1.49 -7.72 -11.79
CA LYS A 70 1.80 -6.34 -12.17
C LYS A 70 1.79 -6.20 -13.69
N ASP A 71 2.51 -7.06 -14.40
CA ASP A 71 2.63 -6.99 -15.86
C ASP A 71 1.25 -7.15 -16.53
N ILE A 72 0.46 -8.14 -16.10
CA ILE A 72 -0.90 -8.35 -16.60
C ILE A 72 -1.78 -7.11 -16.37
N ILE A 73 -1.78 -6.54 -15.16
CA ILE A 73 -2.61 -5.37 -14.83
C ILE A 73 -2.17 -4.13 -15.61
N LEU A 74 -0.89 -4.00 -15.96
CA LEU A 74 -0.41 -2.87 -16.76
C LEU A 74 -0.73 -3.02 -18.25
N GLU A 75 -0.89 -4.25 -18.75
CA GLU A 75 -1.20 -4.52 -20.16
C GLU A 75 -2.71 -4.58 -20.47
N ILE A 76 -3.55 -4.96 -19.51
CA ILE A 76 -5.00 -5.06 -19.73
C ILE A 76 -5.61 -3.68 -20.06
N ASP A 77 -6.50 -3.61 -21.05
CA ASP A 77 -7.24 -2.37 -21.34
C ASP A 77 -8.11 -1.91 -20.17
N ASP A 78 -8.07 -0.61 -19.88
CA ASP A 78 -8.86 -0.02 -18.82
C ASP A 78 -10.30 0.28 -19.26
N ASP A 79 -11.22 -0.63 -18.95
CA ASP A 79 -12.64 -0.29 -18.85
C ASP A 79 -12.91 0.25 -17.44
N GLY A 80 -12.47 1.49 -17.20
CA GLY A 80 -12.47 2.11 -15.87
C GLY A 80 -13.86 2.22 -15.24
N GLU A 81 -14.92 2.31 -16.04
CA GLU A 81 -16.30 2.38 -15.53
C GLU A 81 -16.85 1.02 -15.14
N LYS A 82 -16.63 -0.02 -15.97
CA LYS A 82 -17.01 -1.39 -15.62
C LYS A 82 -16.23 -1.91 -14.41
N SER A 83 -14.93 -1.61 -14.35
CA SER A 83 -14.05 -2.01 -13.24
C SER A 83 -14.47 -1.33 -11.94
N MET A 84 -14.75 -0.02 -11.99
CA MET A 84 -15.30 0.73 -10.86
C MET A 84 -16.62 0.14 -10.35
N ASN A 85 -17.58 -0.13 -11.26
CA ASN A 85 -18.86 -0.71 -10.89
C ASN A 85 -18.70 -2.10 -10.27
N THR A 86 -17.78 -2.92 -10.78
CA THR A 86 -17.46 -4.25 -10.25
C THR A 86 -16.93 -4.16 -8.82
N LEU A 87 -15.99 -3.25 -8.55
CA LEU A 87 -15.45 -3.04 -7.20
C LEU A 87 -16.53 -2.54 -6.23
N VAL A 88 -17.35 -1.57 -6.66
CA VAL A 88 -18.46 -1.03 -5.86
C VAL A 88 -19.46 -2.13 -5.47
N GLN A 89 -19.85 -2.97 -6.44
CA GLN A 89 -20.75 -4.10 -6.17
C GLN A 89 -20.14 -5.10 -5.20
N PHE A 90 -18.86 -5.42 -5.36
CA PHE A 90 -18.14 -6.29 -4.44
C PHE A 90 -18.11 -5.72 -3.01
N CYS A 91 -17.78 -4.43 -2.85
CA CYS A 91 -17.77 -3.79 -1.54
C CYS A 91 -19.14 -3.84 -0.84
N ARG A 92 -20.22 -3.61 -1.60
CA ARG A 92 -21.60 -3.69 -1.10
C ARG A 92 -21.97 -5.11 -0.66
N GLN A 93 -21.58 -6.13 -1.43
CA GLN A 93 -21.84 -7.53 -1.09
C GLN A 93 -21.12 -7.99 0.17
N GLN A 94 -19.90 -7.48 0.41
CA GLN A 94 -19.14 -7.79 1.62
C GLN A 94 -19.79 -7.21 2.89
N GLY A 95 -20.52 -6.09 2.78
CA GLY A 95 -21.23 -5.47 3.90
C GLY A 95 -20.34 -4.90 5.02
N LYS A 96 -19.02 -4.86 4.80
CA LYS A 96 -18.04 -4.37 5.80
C LYS A 96 -17.80 -2.87 5.72
N ILE A 97 -18.08 -2.25 4.58
CA ILE A 97 -17.77 -0.85 4.29
C ILE A 97 -19.08 -0.06 4.30
N PRO A 98 -19.14 1.10 4.98
CA PRO A 98 -20.32 1.95 4.96
C PRO A 98 -20.72 2.37 3.53
N GLU A 99 -22.00 2.29 3.20
CA GLU A 99 -22.52 2.68 1.88
C GLU A 99 -22.19 4.14 1.51
N THR A 100 -22.05 5.01 2.52
CA THR A 100 -21.64 6.41 2.35
C THR A 100 -20.24 6.51 1.76
N GLU A 101 -19.28 5.73 2.27
CA GLU A 101 -17.89 5.72 1.76
C GLU A 101 -17.82 5.15 0.35
N ILE A 102 -18.59 4.08 0.07
CA ILE A 102 -18.65 3.46 -1.27
C ILE A 102 -19.23 4.46 -2.29
N SER A 103 -20.28 5.18 -1.91
CA SER A 103 -20.94 6.16 -2.77
C SER A 103 -20.06 7.39 -3.01
N GLU A 104 -19.38 7.88 -1.97
CA GLU A 104 -18.40 8.97 -2.07
C GLU A 104 -17.25 8.59 -2.99
N PHE A 105 -16.65 7.42 -2.80
CA PHE A 105 -15.61 6.88 -3.68
C PHE A 105 -16.07 6.85 -5.13
N LYS A 106 -17.24 6.25 -5.42
CA LYS A 106 -17.74 6.16 -6.79
C LYS A 106 -17.94 7.53 -7.45
N ARG A 107 -18.45 8.51 -6.70
CA ARG A 107 -18.73 9.86 -7.20
C ARG A 107 -17.45 10.65 -7.43
N GLU A 108 -16.54 10.63 -6.47
CA GLU A 108 -15.41 11.57 -6.42
C GLU A 108 -14.11 10.95 -6.94
N TYR A 109 -14.11 9.67 -7.34
CA TYR A 109 -12.89 8.97 -7.75
C TYR A 109 -12.07 9.74 -8.79
N ARG A 110 -12.73 10.27 -9.82
CA ARG A 110 -12.10 11.01 -10.92
C ARG A 110 -11.75 12.46 -10.58
N GLU A 111 -12.29 13.00 -9.48
CA GLU A 111 -12.02 14.38 -9.04
C GLU A 111 -10.74 14.47 -8.19
N ARG A 112 -10.25 13.32 -7.71
CA ARG A 112 -9.04 13.19 -6.90
C ARG A 112 -8.02 12.31 -7.62
N SER A 113 -6.76 12.44 -7.22
CA SER A 113 -5.71 11.61 -7.80
C SER A 113 -5.64 10.23 -7.12
N PRO A 114 -5.21 9.18 -7.83
CA PRO A 114 -5.00 7.85 -7.24
C PRO A 114 -4.13 7.85 -5.96
N VAL A 115 -3.06 8.65 -5.93
CA VAL A 115 -2.19 8.84 -4.76
C VAL A 115 -2.96 9.45 -3.58
N TRP A 116 -3.89 10.37 -3.83
CA TRP A 116 -4.76 10.92 -2.78
C TRP A 116 -5.61 9.80 -2.17
N TRP A 117 -6.27 8.98 -3.00
CA TRP A 117 -7.06 7.84 -2.52
C TRP A 117 -6.24 6.78 -1.78
N TYR A 118 -4.98 6.58 -2.17
CA TYR A 118 -4.09 5.68 -1.45
C TYR A 118 -3.65 6.28 -0.11
N THR A 119 -3.42 7.59 -0.02
CA THR A 119 -2.87 8.21 1.19
C THR A 119 -3.93 8.61 2.21
N GLU A 120 -5.18 8.78 1.78
CA GLU A 120 -6.31 9.03 2.67
C GLU A 120 -6.74 7.78 3.46
N GLN A 121 -7.20 8.00 4.69
CA GLN A 121 -7.66 6.93 5.60
C GLN A 121 -9.08 6.46 5.24
N MET A 122 -9.29 6.09 3.99
CA MET A 122 -10.53 5.50 3.49
C MET A 122 -10.39 3.99 3.36
N PHE A 123 -11.50 3.29 3.17
CA PHE A 123 -11.51 1.83 3.00
C PHE A 123 -10.55 1.31 1.92
N LEU A 124 -10.28 2.11 0.87
CA LEU A 124 -9.50 1.68 -0.29
C LEU A 124 -8.03 1.40 0.05
N PHE A 125 -7.40 2.23 0.89
CA PHE A 125 -6.02 2.00 1.35
C PHE A 125 -5.90 0.68 2.13
N GLY A 126 -6.80 0.46 3.09
CA GLY A 126 -6.79 -0.75 3.91
C GLY A 126 -7.10 -1.99 3.08
N MET A 127 -8.09 -1.91 2.19
CA MET A 127 -8.45 -3.03 1.30
C MET A 127 -7.29 -3.41 0.38
N LEU A 128 -6.64 -2.42 -0.25
CA LEU A 128 -5.54 -2.67 -1.18
C LEU A 128 -4.34 -3.30 -0.49
N ASN A 129 -3.84 -2.71 0.60
CA ASN A 129 -2.66 -3.24 1.29
C ASN A 129 -2.94 -4.61 1.93
N HIS A 130 -4.17 -4.84 2.40
CA HIS A 130 -4.55 -6.16 2.88
C HIS A 130 -4.55 -7.20 1.74
N ALA A 131 -5.14 -6.88 0.59
CA ALA A 131 -5.19 -7.79 -0.56
C ALA A 131 -3.78 -8.13 -1.07
N LEU A 132 -2.91 -7.12 -1.22
CA LEU A 132 -1.52 -7.31 -1.64
C LEU A 132 -0.70 -8.10 -0.62
N ARG A 133 -0.91 -7.88 0.69
CA ARG A 133 -0.29 -8.67 1.76
C ARG A 133 -0.70 -10.14 1.72
N MET A 134 -1.98 -10.42 1.50
CA MET A 134 -2.52 -11.78 1.49
C MET A 134 -2.39 -12.46 0.12
N LEU A 135 -1.91 -11.75 -0.90
CA LEU A 135 -1.96 -12.17 -2.30
C LEU A 135 -3.38 -12.64 -2.71
N ASP A 136 -4.39 -11.90 -2.24
CA ASP A 136 -5.79 -12.18 -2.55
C ASP A 136 -6.10 -11.76 -3.99
N MET A 137 -5.90 -12.70 -4.91
CA MET A 137 -6.09 -12.48 -6.35
C MET A 137 -7.51 -12.03 -6.71
N GLU A 138 -8.52 -12.44 -5.94
CA GLU A 138 -9.91 -12.04 -6.20
C GLU A 138 -10.08 -10.54 -5.95
N VAL A 139 -9.58 -10.05 -4.83
CA VAL A 139 -9.66 -8.63 -4.45
C VAL A 139 -8.69 -7.80 -5.29
N MET A 140 -7.46 -8.29 -5.49
CA MET A 140 -6.44 -7.62 -6.30
C MET A 140 -6.92 -7.39 -7.73
N THR A 141 -7.58 -8.36 -8.36
CA THR A 141 -8.12 -8.20 -9.72
C THR A 141 -9.21 -7.13 -9.77
N LYS A 142 -10.08 -7.06 -8.75
CA LYS A 142 -11.10 -6.00 -8.65
C LYS A 142 -10.51 -4.61 -8.41
N LEU A 143 -9.37 -4.54 -7.74
CA LEU A 143 -8.58 -3.33 -7.53
C LEU A 143 -7.61 -3.05 -8.69
N GLY A 144 -7.56 -3.89 -9.73
CA GLY A 144 -6.57 -3.83 -10.80
C GLY A 144 -6.50 -2.46 -11.48
N PHE A 145 -7.66 -1.87 -11.80
CA PHE A 145 -7.72 -0.52 -12.39
C PHE A 145 -7.09 0.54 -11.46
N PHE A 146 -7.34 0.44 -10.16
CA PHE A 146 -6.79 1.38 -9.18
C PHE A 146 -5.27 1.18 -9.01
N ILE A 147 -4.81 -0.07 -8.95
CA ILE A 147 -3.38 -0.41 -8.91
C ILE A 147 -2.65 0.18 -10.13
N ARG A 148 -3.21 0.01 -11.33
CA ARG A 148 -2.68 0.59 -12.57
C ARG A 148 -2.66 2.11 -12.52
N HIS A 149 -3.75 2.76 -12.13
CA HIS A 149 -3.81 4.23 -12.04
C HIS A 149 -2.79 4.77 -11.04
N LEU A 150 -2.65 4.09 -9.89
CA LEU A 150 -1.67 4.45 -8.87
C LEU A 150 -0.25 4.29 -9.39
N HIS A 151 0.09 3.16 -10.02
CA HIS A 151 1.39 2.92 -10.62
C HIS A 151 1.74 3.99 -11.67
N ILE A 152 0.84 4.28 -12.61
CA ILE A 152 1.05 5.31 -13.64
C ILE A 152 1.31 6.68 -13.00
N GLN A 153 0.52 7.06 -12.00
CA GLN A 153 0.73 8.33 -11.31
C GLN A 153 2.07 8.39 -10.57
N LEU A 154 2.48 7.31 -9.90
CA LEU A 154 3.77 7.25 -9.22
C LEU A 154 4.93 7.37 -10.19
N LYS A 155 4.83 6.74 -11.38
CA LYS A 155 5.83 6.85 -12.44
C LYS A 155 5.98 8.27 -12.96
N GLU A 156 4.87 8.98 -13.17
CA GLU A 156 4.92 10.40 -13.58
C GLU A 156 5.53 11.28 -12.49
N LEU A 157 5.11 11.12 -11.23
CA LEU A 157 5.68 11.86 -10.11
C LEU A 157 7.17 11.56 -9.91
N HIS A 158 7.60 10.31 -10.16
CA HIS A 158 9.01 9.95 -10.13
C HIS A 158 9.80 10.67 -11.24
N ARG A 159 9.26 10.71 -12.47
CA ARG A 159 9.87 11.44 -13.59
C ARG A 159 10.01 12.93 -13.30
N GLU A 160 9.00 13.54 -12.68
CA GLU A 160 9.06 14.93 -12.22
C GLU A 160 10.15 15.14 -11.15
N GLN A 161 10.24 14.23 -10.18
CA GLN A 161 11.26 14.29 -9.14
C GLN A 161 12.69 14.12 -9.68
N LEU A 162 12.90 13.31 -10.71
CA LEU A 162 14.23 13.13 -11.32
C LEU A 162 14.79 14.44 -11.93
N VAL A 163 13.92 15.39 -12.29
CA VAL A 163 14.35 16.72 -12.74
C VAL A 163 14.96 17.53 -11.59
N ASP A 164 14.41 17.39 -10.39
CA ASP A 164 14.81 18.15 -9.20
C ASP A 164 15.90 17.46 -8.36
N PHE A 165 16.00 16.13 -8.40
CA PHE A 165 16.96 15.35 -7.61
C PHE A 165 18.04 14.72 -8.51
N GLN A 166 19.29 15.18 -8.35
CA GLN A 166 20.46 14.66 -9.06
C GLN A 166 20.92 13.28 -8.52
N THR A 167 20.08 12.25 -8.60
CA THR A 167 20.38 10.80 -8.51
C THR A 167 20.07 10.03 -7.21
N VAL A 168 20.11 10.64 -6.01
CA VAL A 168 19.85 9.88 -4.75
C VAL A 168 18.87 10.61 -3.83
N LEU A 169 17.73 9.96 -3.54
CA LEU A 169 16.73 10.41 -2.58
C LEU A 169 16.73 9.47 -1.37
N THR A 170 17.24 9.94 -0.23
CA THR A 170 17.21 9.17 1.02
C THR A 170 15.87 9.34 1.73
N VAL A 171 15.23 8.22 2.05
CA VAL A 171 13.97 8.14 2.79
C VAL A 171 14.02 7.06 3.86
N TYR A 172 13.09 7.13 4.81
CA TYR A 172 13.06 6.31 6.00
C TYR A 172 11.67 5.68 6.15
N ARG A 173 11.59 4.41 6.53
CA ARG A 173 10.36 3.80 7.06
C ARG A 173 10.70 2.91 8.25
N GLY A 174 9.77 2.83 9.20
CA GLY A 174 9.76 1.74 10.16
C GLY A 174 9.24 0.46 9.50
N GLN A 175 9.81 -0.68 9.87
CA GLN A 175 9.32 -2.00 9.47
C GLN A 175 9.45 -2.95 10.66
N GLY A 176 8.33 -3.35 11.25
CA GLY A 176 8.27 -4.51 12.12
C GLY A 176 8.59 -5.79 11.33
N MET A 177 9.32 -6.71 11.96
CA MET A 177 9.77 -7.94 11.32
C MET A 177 9.88 -9.05 12.37
N SER A 178 9.57 -10.29 11.96
CA SER A 178 9.82 -11.47 12.78
C SER A 178 11.33 -11.69 12.97
N LYS A 179 11.73 -12.44 14.00
CA LYS A 179 13.16 -12.76 14.19
C LYS A 179 13.69 -13.61 13.04
N GLU A 180 12.83 -14.48 12.51
CA GLU A 180 13.12 -15.39 11.42
C GLU A 180 13.35 -14.62 10.11
N ASP A 181 12.48 -13.67 9.79
CA ASP A 181 12.65 -12.82 8.60
C ASP A 181 13.82 -11.85 8.75
N PHE A 182 14.11 -11.40 9.98
CA PHE A 182 15.30 -10.60 10.25
C PHE A 182 16.57 -11.40 10.02
N GLN A 183 16.61 -12.67 10.43
CA GLN A 183 17.73 -13.54 10.13
C GLN A 183 17.89 -13.77 8.62
N LYS A 184 16.79 -14.01 7.89
CA LYS A 184 16.82 -14.12 6.42
C LYS A 184 17.36 -12.85 5.76
N LEU A 185 16.98 -11.67 6.26
CA LEU A 185 17.50 -10.39 5.77
C LEU A 185 19.02 -10.34 5.91
N LEU A 186 19.55 -10.68 7.09
CA LEU A 186 21.00 -10.74 7.34
C LEU A 186 21.71 -11.76 6.44
N ASP A 187 21.13 -12.95 6.29
CA ASP A 187 21.69 -14.02 5.46
C ASP A 187 21.63 -13.70 3.95
N SER A 188 20.79 -12.73 3.56
CA SER A 188 20.61 -12.26 2.18
C SER A 188 21.44 -11.01 1.85
N GLU A 189 22.44 -10.65 2.67
CA GLU A 189 23.32 -9.51 2.41
C GLU A 189 23.91 -9.56 0.99
N GLY A 190 23.90 -8.40 0.30
CA GLY A 190 24.29 -8.31 -1.11
C GLY A 190 23.25 -8.83 -2.11
N GLY A 191 22.13 -9.41 -1.66
CA GLY A 191 21.00 -9.84 -2.47
C GLY A 191 19.93 -8.76 -2.70
N LEU A 192 18.75 -9.19 -3.15
CA LEU A 192 17.59 -8.32 -3.38
C LEU A 192 16.53 -8.51 -2.29
N LEU A 193 15.87 -7.40 -1.96
CA LEU A 193 14.70 -7.36 -1.11
C LEU A 193 13.51 -6.92 -1.96
N SER A 194 12.43 -7.70 -1.94
CA SER A 194 11.20 -7.38 -2.67
C SER A 194 10.01 -7.26 -1.73
N PHE A 195 9.09 -6.36 -2.10
CA PHE A 195 7.85 -6.09 -1.40
C PHE A 195 6.69 -6.22 -2.39
N ASN A 196 5.60 -6.83 -1.95
CA ASN A 196 4.41 -6.96 -2.79
C ASN A 196 3.46 -5.75 -2.66
N ASN A 197 3.87 -4.71 -1.92
CA ASN A 197 3.06 -3.55 -1.57
C ASN A 197 3.74 -2.25 -1.99
N PHE A 198 2.93 -1.22 -2.25
CA PHE A 198 3.43 0.15 -2.36
C PHE A 198 4.04 0.61 -1.03
N LEU A 199 5.20 1.26 -1.08
CA LEU A 199 5.95 1.59 0.13
C LEU A 199 5.69 3.02 0.56
N SER A 200 5.21 3.19 1.78
CA SER A 200 5.05 4.49 2.42
C SER A 200 6.28 4.83 3.26
N THR A 201 6.98 5.92 2.92
CA THR A 201 8.25 6.33 3.56
C THR A 201 8.20 7.79 4.00
N SER A 202 9.21 8.29 4.72
CA SER A 202 9.33 9.69 5.10
C SER A 202 10.69 10.25 4.76
N LYS A 203 10.77 11.55 4.43
CA LYS A 203 12.06 12.26 4.34
C LYS A 203 12.72 12.49 5.69
N ARG A 204 11.98 12.29 6.79
CA ARG A 204 12.47 12.49 8.15
C ARG A 204 12.59 11.14 8.87
N PRO A 205 13.73 10.84 9.49
CA PRO A 205 13.93 9.57 10.19
C PRO A 205 12.98 9.36 11.39
N PHE A 206 12.41 10.44 11.94
CA PHE A 206 11.54 10.41 13.12
C PHE A 206 10.09 10.81 12.83
N THR A 207 9.60 10.69 11.59
CA THR A 207 8.24 11.13 11.24
C THR A 207 7.45 10.04 10.51
N TYR A 208 6.30 9.68 11.06
CA TYR A 208 5.31 8.79 10.44
C TYR A 208 4.47 9.53 9.37
N PHE A 209 5.11 10.09 8.35
CA PHE A 209 4.42 10.72 7.20
C PHE A 209 4.85 10.06 5.90
N VAL A 210 3.91 9.87 4.99
CA VAL A 210 3.97 8.98 3.82
C VAL A 210 4.36 9.73 2.54
N SER A 211 5.45 9.29 1.90
CA SER A 211 5.76 9.41 0.49
C SER A 211 5.76 8.00 -0.09
N LEU A 212 4.96 7.77 -1.12
CA LEU A 212 4.85 6.49 -1.81
C LEU A 212 6.06 6.27 -2.72
N PHE A 213 6.69 5.12 -2.59
CA PHE A 213 7.70 4.62 -3.50
C PHE A 213 7.21 3.35 -4.17
N GLU A 214 7.49 3.27 -5.45
CA GLU A 214 7.37 2.07 -6.25
C GLU A 214 8.57 1.15 -5.94
N SER A 215 8.31 -0.13 -5.65
CA SER A 215 9.38 -1.14 -5.59
C SER A 215 9.75 -1.52 -7.01
N VAL A 216 11.06 -1.46 -7.32
CA VAL A 216 11.66 -1.91 -8.59
C VAL A 216 11.28 -3.36 -8.88
#